data_AF-A0A6J1WNI3-F1
#
_entry.id   AF-A0A6J1WNI3-F1
#
_cell.length_a   1.000
_cell.length_b   1.000
_cell.length_c   1.000
_cell.angle_alpha   90.00
_cell.angle_beta   90.00
_cell.angle_gamma   90.00
#
_symmetry.space_group_name_H-M   'P 1'
#
loop_
_entity.id
_entity.type
_entity.pdbx_description
1 polymer ?
#
loop_
_entity_poly.entity_id
_entity_poly.type
_entity_poly.pdbx_seq_one_letter_code
_entity_poly.pdbx_strand_id
1 'polypeptide(L)'
;MCTYESCNIKIYVWFSGYTIPLDKRLAADGRGLQQVHINENFSKLAEALYIADRKAREAVEARAQLERRLAQREKEKKEEHLRMLAQRARDHRAGIRGPEEEAAAEEGEALSAAERDQLRAQRHRERQRDRNLARAAPDKRCCRRRAIHSDHPSHSGLPNYICQLF
;
A
#
# COMPACT_ATOMS: atom_id res chain seq x y z
N MET A 1 -45.88 63.59 -12.62
CA MET A 1 -45.69 62.85 -11.36
C MET A 1 -46.18 61.42 -11.57
N CYS A 2 -45.28 60.45 -11.70
CA CYS A 2 -45.61 59.04 -11.57
C CYS A 2 -44.84 58.55 -10.34
N THR A 3 -45.59 58.19 -9.30
CA THR A 3 -45.06 57.79 -7.99
C THR A 3 -44.27 56.50 -8.12
N TYR A 4 -43.04 56.56 -7.63
CA TYR A 4 -41.96 55.60 -7.84
C TYR A 4 -42.01 54.44 -6.83
N GLU A 5 -43.21 54.00 -6.41
CA GLU A 5 -43.32 53.18 -5.20
C GLU A 5 -43.61 51.69 -5.40
N SER A 6 -43.76 51.14 -6.61
CA SER A 6 -44.02 49.69 -6.73
C SER A 6 -43.60 49.03 -8.04
N CYS A 7 -42.50 49.45 -8.68
CA CYS A 7 -41.95 48.71 -9.82
C CYS A 7 -41.01 47.59 -9.36
N ASN A 8 -41.59 46.44 -8.98
CA ASN A 8 -40.84 45.20 -8.81
C ASN A 8 -40.47 44.67 -10.22
N ILE A 9 -39.39 45.21 -10.79
CA ILE A 9 -38.89 44.86 -12.12
C ILE A 9 -38.34 43.44 -12.06
N LYS A 10 -39.16 42.45 -12.40
CA LYS A 10 -38.68 41.08 -12.63
C LYS A 10 -37.76 41.10 -13.83
N ILE A 11 -36.52 40.63 -13.63
CA ILE A 11 -35.37 40.69 -14.56
C ILE A 11 -35.67 40.18 -15.98
N TYR A 12 -36.74 39.38 -16.17
CA TYR A 12 -36.99 38.66 -17.42
C TYR A 12 -38.20 39.12 -18.24
N VAL A 13 -39.30 39.65 -17.67
CA VAL A 13 -40.51 40.07 -18.44
C VAL A 13 -41.34 41.10 -17.64
N TRP A 14 -41.70 42.22 -18.27
CA TRP A 14 -42.70 43.17 -17.73
C TRP A 14 -44.10 42.84 -18.27
N PHE A 15 -45.13 42.90 -17.42
CA PHE A 15 -46.49 42.39 -17.67
C PHE A 15 -47.18 42.98 -18.93
N SER A 16 -46.67 44.08 -19.50
CA SER A 16 -47.26 44.70 -20.69
C SER A 16 -46.28 44.86 -21.88
N GLY A 17 -45.28 43.98 -22.01
CA GLY A 17 -44.60 43.74 -23.30
C GLY A 17 -43.55 44.77 -23.76
N TYR A 18 -43.27 45.79 -22.95
CA TYR A 18 -42.23 46.77 -23.28
C TYR A 18 -40.82 46.18 -23.07
N THR A 19 -39.92 46.49 -24.00
CA THR A 19 -38.51 46.11 -23.90
C THR A 19 -37.79 47.07 -22.97
N ILE A 20 -37.46 46.61 -21.76
CA ILE A 20 -36.70 47.40 -20.78
C ILE A 20 -35.22 47.43 -21.21
N PRO A 21 -34.58 48.61 -21.32
CA PRO A 21 -33.15 48.72 -21.64
C PRO A 21 -32.29 48.08 -20.54
N LEU A 22 -31.13 47.52 -20.93
CA LEU A 22 -30.20 46.77 -20.06
C LEU A 22 -29.83 47.54 -18.78
N ASP A 23 -29.59 48.83 -18.89
CA ASP A 23 -29.18 49.71 -17.79
C ASP A 23 -30.16 49.68 -16.60
N LYS A 24 -31.47 49.73 -16.88
CA LYS A 24 -32.50 49.68 -15.84
C LYS A 24 -32.66 48.30 -15.20
N ARG A 25 -32.27 47.23 -15.90
CA ARG A 25 -32.24 45.87 -15.34
C ARG A 25 -31.04 45.67 -14.43
N LEU A 26 -29.87 46.16 -14.87
CA LEU A 26 -28.61 46.13 -14.10
C LEU A 26 -28.70 46.96 -12.81
N ALA A 27 -29.31 48.15 -12.88
CA ALA A 27 -29.51 49.01 -11.71
C ALA A 27 -30.45 48.39 -10.66
N ALA A 28 -31.40 47.55 -11.08
CA ALA A 28 -32.34 46.87 -10.18
C ALA A 28 -31.79 45.56 -9.57
N ASP A 29 -30.72 44.99 -10.14
CA ASP A 29 -30.19 43.68 -9.74
C ASP A 29 -29.56 43.71 -8.33
N GLY A 30 -29.21 44.88 -7.79
CA GLY A 30 -28.80 45.06 -6.38
C GLY A 30 -27.53 44.30 -5.94
N ARG A 31 -26.95 43.46 -6.81
CA ARG A 31 -25.78 42.60 -6.53
C ARG A 31 -24.53 43.39 -6.17
N GLY A 32 -24.44 44.64 -6.62
CA GLY A 32 -23.34 45.55 -6.29
C GLY A 32 -23.37 46.10 -4.86
N LEU A 33 -24.49 45.94 -4.14
CA LEU A 33 -24.65 46.39 -2.75
C LEU A 33 -24.32 45.29 -1.73
N GLN A 34 -24.18 44.04 -2.18
CA GLN A 34 -23.86 42.93 -1.28
C GLN A 34 -22.36 42.89 -1.00
N GLN A 35 -21.95 43.39 0.17
CA GLN A 35 -20.58 43.24 0.65
C GLN A 35 -20.30 41.77 0.98
N VAL A 36 -19.31 41.18 0.29
CA VAL A 36 -18.81 39.83 0.60
C VAL A 36 -17.88 39.94 1.80
N HIS A 37 -18.41 39.72 3.00
CA HIS A 37 -17.60 39.62 4.21
C HIS A 37 -17.02 38.21 4.31
N ILE A 38 -15.70 38.10 4.29
CA ILE A 38 -14.99 36.83 4.43
C ILE A 38 -14.65 36.63 5.92
N ASN A 39 -15.00 35.46 6.45
CA ASN A 39 -14.71 35.08 7.83
C ASN A 39 -13.24 34.61 7.97
N GLU A 40 -12.51 35.16 8.95
CA GLU A 40 -11.12 34.79 9.27
C GLU A 40 -10.93 33.32 9.67
N ASN A 41 -11.98 32.66 10.14
CA ASN A 41 -11.92 31.25 10.51
C ASN A 41 -11.56 30.35 9.32
N PHE A 42 -11.94 30.74 8.11
CA PHE A 42 -11.54 30.00 6.90
C PHE A 42 -10.04 30.12 6.61
N SER A 43 -9.45 31.29 6.89
CA SER A 43 -8.00 31.48 6.78
C SER A 43 -7.24 30.61 7.78
N LYS A 44 -7.67 30.62 9.05
CA LYS A 44 -7.06 29.81 10.13
C LYS A 44 -7.19 28.30 9.85
N LEU A 45 -8.33 27.88 9.31
CA LEU A 45 -8.55 26.48 8.91
C LEU A 45 -7.63 26.06 7.77
N ALA A 46 -7.51 26.89 6.73
CA ALA A 46 -6.64 26.59 5.59
C ALA A 46 -5.17 26.47 6.02
N GLU A 47 -4.70 27.36 6.90
CA GLU A 47 -3.35 27.29 7.48
C GLU A 47 -3.14 26.03 8.33
N ALA A 48 -4.12 25.69 9.19
CA ALA A 48 -4.04 24.50 10.02
C ALA A 48 -3.95 23.22 9.17
N LEU A 49 -4.74 23.12 8.10
CA LEU A 49 -4.69 22.00 7.16
C LEU A 49 -3.35 21.92 6.44
N TYR A 50 -2.80 23.05 5.99
CA TYR A 50 -1.49 23.10 5.35
C TYR A 50 -0.36 22.58 6.27
N ILE A 51 -0.39 22.99 7.55
CA ILE A 51 0.59 22.53 8.54
C ILE A 51 0.39 21.03 8.85
N ALA A 52 -0.86 20.57 8.95
CA ALA A 52 -1.18 19.17 9.21
C ALA A 52 -0.65 18.27 8.10
N ASP A 53 -0.90 18.63 6.83
CA ASP A 53 -0.44 17.86 5.68
C ASP A 53 1.08 17.77 5.61
N ARG A 54 1.78 18.88 5.89
CA ARG A 54 3.25 18.88 5.92
C ARG A 54 3.79 17.93 6.99
N LYS A 55 3.24 18.00 8.21
CA LYS A 55 3.61 17.10 9.31
C LYS A 55 3.28 15.64 9.01
N ALA A 56 2.17 15.37 8.35
CA ALA A 56 1.79 14.01 7.97
C ALA A 56 2.82 13.41 6.99
N ARG A 57 3.27 14.19 6.00
CA ARG A 57 4.32 13.76 5.06
C ARG A 57 5.65 13.49 5.76
N GLU A 58 6.09 14.41 6.62
CA GLU A 58 7.32 14.25 7.42
C GLU A 58 7.26 12.97 8.28
N ALA A 59 6.11 12.69 8.92
CA ALA A 59 5.93 11.50 9.72
C ALA A 59 5.95 10.20 8.89
N VAL A 60 5.32 10.20 7.70
CA VAL A 60 5.34 9.06 6.79
C VAL A 60 6.75 8.78 6.26
N GLU A 61 7.49 9.83 5.88
CA GLU A 61 8.88 9.70 5.43
C GLU A 61 9.79 9.17 6.54
N ALA A 62 9.67 9.69 7.76
CA ALA A 62 10.44 9.21 8.91
C ALA A 62 10.15 7.74 9.21
N ARG A 63 8.88 7.32 9.18
CA ARG A 63 8.47 5.91 9.34
C ARG A 63 9.07 5.03 8.25
N ALA A 64 8.93 5.42 6.99
CA ALA A 64 9.47 4.66 5.86
C ALA A 64 11.00 4.52 5.94
N GLN A 65 11.72 5.55 6.40
CA GLN A 65 13.16 5.48 6.61
C GLN A 65 13.53 4.52 7.75
N LEU A 66 12.81 4.55 8.87
CA LEU A 66 13.03 3.64 9.99
C LEU A 66 12.75 2.18 9.60
N GLU A 67 11.63 1.92 8.92
CA GLU A 67 11.29 0.58 8.42
C GLU A 67 12.35 0.03 7.47
N ARG A 68 12.86 0.86 6.55
CA ARG A 68 13.98 0.46 5.67
C ARG A 68 15.23 0.09 6.46
N ARG A 69 15.60 0.88 7.48
CA ARG A 69 16.77 0.61 8.34
C ARG A 69 16.58 -0.66 9.16
N LEU A 70 15.39 -0.90 9.69
CA LEU A 70 15.08 -2.14 10.43
C LEU A 70 15.14 -3.35 9.51
N ALA A 71 14.54 -3.27 8.32
CA ALA A 71 14.60 -4.34 7.33
C ALA A 71 16.03 -4.66 6.88
N GLN A 72 16.89 -3.64 6.71
CA GLN A 72 18.32 -3.84 6.43
C GLN A 72 19.03 -4.56 7.57
N ARG A 73 18.85 -4.10 8.82
CA ARG A 73 19.43 -4.75 10.00
C ARG A 73 18.95 -6.19 10.20
N GLU A 74 17.68 -6.47 9.90
CA GLU A 74 17.17 -7.84 9.96
C GLU A 74 17.78 -8.74 8.89
N LYS A 75 18.03 -8.22 7.69
CA LYS A 75 18.74 -8.96 6.64
C LYS A 75 20.18 -9.25 7.04
N GLU A 76 20.91 -8.25 7.53
CA GLU A 76 22.29 -8.40 8.03
C GLU A 76 22.37 -9.45 9.15
N LYS A 77 21.48 -9.40 10.15
CA LYS A 77 21.43 -10.41 11.23
C LYS A 77 21.14 -11.81 10.72
N LYS A 78 20.26 -11.95 9.71
CA LYS A 78 19.97 -13.25 9.09
C LYS A 78 21.18 -13.78 8.33
N GLU A 79 21.89 -12.92 7.60
CA GLU A 79 23.13 -13.28 6.89
C GLU A 79 24.25 -13.68 7.86
N GLU A 80 24.43 -12.94 8.96
CA GLU A 80 25.38 -13.27 10.03
C GLU A 80 25.02 -14.61 10.70
N HIS A 81 23.75 -14.84 11.01
CA HIS A 81 23.30 -16.09 11.60
C HIS A 81 23.55 -17.29 10.68
N LEU A 82 23.23 -17.16 9.39
CA LEU A 82 23.52 -18.19 8.40
C LEU A 82 25.03 -18.42 8.22
N ARG A 83 25.84 -17.35 8.31
CA ARG A 83 27.30 -17.45 8.27
C ARG A 83 27.86 -18.20 9.47
N MET A 84 27.40 -17.91 10.68
CA MET A 84 27.78 -18.65 11.90
C MET A 84 27.38 -20.11 11.81
N LEU A 85 26.15 -20.41 11.35
CA LEU A 85 25.67 -21.79 11.19
C LEU A 85 26.51 -22.56 10.16
N ALA A 86 26.84 -21.93 9.03
CA ALA A 86 27.69 -22.53 8.01
C ALA A 86 29.12 -22.76 8.52
N GLN A 87 29.67 -21.86 9.34
CA GLN A 87 30.97 -22.03 9.96
C GLN A 87 30.96 -23.21 10.95
N ARG A 88 29.98 -23.24 11.87
CA ARG A 88 29.80 -24.35 12.81
C ARG A 88 29.66 -25.70 12.10
N ALA A 89 28.92 -25.77 10.99
CA ALA A 89 28.79 -26.97 10.19
C ALA A 89 30.11 -27.41 9.52
N ARG A 90 30.97 -26.45 9.10
CA ARG A 90 32.31 -26.76 8.58
C ARG A 90 33.23 -27.28 9.67
N ASP A 91 33.21 -26.67 10.86
CA ASP A 91 34.05 -27.07 11.99
C ASP A 91 33.69 -28.48 12.47
N HIS A 92 32.38 -28.80 12.54
CA HIS A 92 31.92 -30.15 12.84
C HIS A 92 32.37 -31.19 11.78
N ARG A 93 32.37 -30.82 10.49
CA ARG A 93 32.86 -31.70 9.41
C ARG A 93 34.39 -31.83 9.40
N ALA A 94 35.11 -30.80 9.84
CA ALA A 94 36.57 -30.80 9.97
C ALA A 94 37.06 -31.61 11.19
N GLY A 95 36.15 -32.17 12.00
CA GLY A 95 36.48 -33.07 13.12
C GLY A 95 36.88 -32.36 14.41
N ILE A 96 36.70 -31.03 14.50
CA ILE A 96 36.90 -30.28 15.74
C ILE A 96 35.57 -30.33 16.50
N ARG A 97 35.29 -31.44 17.18
CA ARG A 97 34.12 -31.58 18.05
C ARG A 97 34.47 -31.10 19.46
N GLY A 98 33.71 -30.16 19.99
CA GLY A 98 33.72 -29.84 21.42
C GLY A 98 32.93 -30.89 22.20
N PRO A 99 33.31 -31.23 23.45
CA PRO A 99 32.71 -32.32 24.22
C PRO A 99 31.20 -32.16 24.49
N GLU A 100 30.67 -30.93 24.41
CA GLU A 100 29.23 -30.65 24.61
C GLU A 100 28.37 -30.86 23.35
N GLU A 101 28.96 -30.88 22.15
CA GLU A 101 28.21 -31.01 20.89
C GLU A 101 28.06 -32.46 20.43
N GLU A 102 28.90 -33.38 20.91
CA GLU A 102 28.77 -34.82 20.63
C GLU A 102 27.47 -35.41 21.19
N ALA A 103 27.04 -34.96 22.37
CA ALA A 103 25.81 -35.43 23.00
C ALA A 103 24.53 -35.00 22.25
N ALA A 104 24.55 -33.84 21.57
CA ALA A 104 23.39 -33.31 20.85
C ALA A 104 23.31 -33.78 19.38
N ALA A 105 24.45 -34.12 18.77
CA ALA A 105 24.49 -34.62 17.39
C ALA A 105 23.98 -36.08 17.29
N GLU A 106 24.17 -36.91 18.32
CA GLU A 106 23.65 -38.28 18.37
C GLU A 106 22.12 -38.35 18.38
N GLU A 107 21.42 -37.40 19.02
CA GLU A 107 19.95 -37.36 19.03
C GLU A 107 19.34 -36.89 17.69
N GLY A 108 20.08 -36.11 16.88
CA GLY A 108 19.59 -35.52 15.63
C GLY A 108 19.93 -36.30 14.35
N GLU A 109 21.02 -37.07 14.33
CA GLU A 109 21.43 -37.87 13.15
C GLU A 109 20.76 -39.25 13.08
N ALA A 110 20.11 -39.68 14.15
CA ALA A 110 19.33 -40.92 14.18
C ALA A 110 17.86 -40.68 13.77
N LEU A 111 17.60 -40.00 12.64
CA LEU A 111 16.31 -40.22 11.98
C LEU A 111 16.26 -41.70 11.58
N SER A 112 15.57 -42.49 12.37
CA SER A 112 15.44 -43.94 12.18
C SER A 112 15.09 -44.23 10.73
N ALA A 113 15.61 -45.30 10.15
CA ALA A 113 15.25 -45.71 8.79
C ALA A 113 13.71 -45.69 8.58
N ALA A 114 12.95 -45.94 9.64
CA ALA A 114 11.49 -45.81 9.68
C ALA A 114 10.96 -44.40 9.39
N GLU A 115 11.56 -43.34 9.92
CA GLU A 115 11.12 -41.95 9.71
C GLU A 115 11.42 -41.49 8.28
N ARG A 116 12.53 -41.94 7.71
CA ARG A 116 12.87 -41.73 6.30
C ARG A 116 11.86 -42.41 5.37
N ASP A 117 11.41 -43.60 5.71
CA ASP A 117 10.39 -44.34 4.96
C ASP A 117 8.99 -43.74 5.14
N GLN A 118 8.67 -43.20 6.33
CA GLN A 118 7.45 -42.42 6.56
C GLN A 118 7.40 -41.17 5.68
N LEU A 119 8.52 -40.42 5.56
CA LEU A 119 8.61 -39.26 4.67
C LEU A 119 8.44 -39.63 3.20
N ARG A 120 9.01 -40.76 2.76
CA ARG A 120 8.81 -41.29 1.40
C ARG A 120 7.34 -41.62 1.13
N ALA A 121 6.69 -42.29 2.09
CA ALA A 121 5.27 -42.65 2.00
C ALA A 121 4.36 -41.40 2.03
N GLN A 122 4.68 -40.42 2.86
CA GLN A 122 3.95 -39.16 2.97
C GLN A 122 3.97 -38.37 1.65
N ARG A 123 5.15 -38.21 1.03
CA ARG A 123 5.28 -37.59 -0.31
C ARG A 123 4.54 -38.36 -1.40
N HIS A 124 4.47 -39.69 -1.29
CA HIS A 124 3.71 -40.50 -2.23
C HIS A 124 2.19 -40.29 -2.07
N ARG A 125 1.69 -40.24 -0.83
CA ARG A 125 0.28 -39.94 -0.52
C ARG A 125 -0.11 -38.53 -0.95
N GLU A 126 0.78 -37.55 -0.77
CA GLU A 126 0.57 -36.17 -1.21
C GLU A 126 0.42 -36.07 -2.73
N ARG A 127 1.35 -36.70 -3.49
CA ARG A 127 1.24 -36.79 -4.95
C ARG A 127 -0.05 -37.46 -5.42
N GLN A 128 -0.54 -38.47 -4.71
CA GLN A 128 -1.83 -39.11 -5.00
C GLN A 128 -3.01 -38.17 -4.71
N ARG A 129 -3.00 -37.45 -3.58
CA ARG A 129 -4.03 -36.45 -3.24
C ARG A 129 -4.09 -35.33 -4.27
N ASP A 130 -2.95 -34.83 -4.71
CA ASP A 130 -2.87 -33.79 -5.74
C ASP A 130 -3.39 -34.27 -7.09
N ARG A 131 -3.07 -35.50 -7.49
CA ARG A 131 -3.64 -36.11 -8.71
C ARG A 131 -5.16 -36.26 -8.61
N ASN A 132 -5.68 -36.65 -7.45
CA ASN A 132 -7.13 -36.79 -7.24
C ASN A 132 -7.84 -35.43 -7.22
N LEU A 133 -7.27 -34.43 -6.54
CA LEU A 133 -7.77 -33.05 -6.55
C LEU A 133 -7.73 -32.44 -7.96
N ALA A 134 -6.65 -32.68 -8.70
CA ALA A 134 -6.47 -32.25 -10.09
C ALA A 134 -7.50 -32.86 -11.05
N ARG A 135 -8.01 -34.06 -10.74
CA ARG A 135 -9.05 -34.76 -11.49
C ARG A 135 -10.48 -34.37 -11.06
N ALA A 136 -10.68 -34.07 -9.77
CA ALA A 136 -12.00 -33.78 -9.20
C ALA A 136 -12.48 -32.33 -9.40
N ALA A 137 -11.59 -31.34 -9.59
CA ALA A 137 -11.99 -29.94 -9.78
C ALA A 137 -10.98 -29.14 -10.62
N PRO A 138 -11.14 -29.01 -11.94
CA PRO A 138 -10.29 -28.14 -12.77
C PRO A 138 -10.48 -26.65 -12.44
N ASP A 139 -11.64 -26.26 -11.92
CA ASP A 139 -12.04 -24.86 -11.71
C ASP A 139 -11.33 -24.17 -10.53
N LYS A 140 -10.85 -24.94 -9.54
CA LYS A 140 -10.09 -24.40 -8.39
C LYS A 140 -8.60 -24.19 -8.67
N ARG A 141 -8.12 -24.51 -9.88
CA ARG A 141 -6.72 -24.31 -10.31
C ARG A 141 -6.34 -22.83 -10.39
N CYS A 142 -7.28 -21.98 -10.85
CA CYS A 142 -7.01 -20.56 -11.02
C CYS A 142 -6.74 -19.87 -9.67
N CYS A 143 -7.51 -20.20 -8.63
CA CYS A 143 -7.36 -19.57 -7.31
C CYS A 143 -6.07 -20.00 -6.58
N ARG A 144 -5.67 -21.28 -6.63
CA ARG A 144 -4.40 -21.72 -5.99
C ARG A 144 -3.16 -21.18 -6.72
N ARG A 145 -3.20 -21.11 -8.05
CA ARG A 145 -2.08 -20.57 -8.85
C ARG A 145 -1.91 -19.07 -8.62
N ARG A 146 -3.01 -18.34 -8.39
CA ARG A 146 -2.99 -16.93 -7.96
C ARG A 146 -2.36 -16.74 -6.59
N ALA A 147 -2.71 -17.60 -5.61
CA ALA A 147 -2.16 -17.53 -4.26
C ALA A 147 -0.63 -17.72 -4.24
N ILE A 148 -0.11 -18.72 -4.97
CA ILE A 148 1.35 -18.98 -5.06
C ILE A 148 2.09 -17.80 -5.72
N HIS A 149 1.46 -17.12 -6.68
CA HIS A 149 2.07 -15.97 -7.32
C HIS A 149 2.09 -14.72 -6.41
N SER A 150 1.14 -14.63 -5.47
CA SER A 150 1.08 -13.54 -4.48
C SER A 150 2.13 -13.64 -3.37
N ASP A 151 2.64 -14.84 -3.09
CA ASP A 151 3.60 -15.08 -1.99
C ASP A 151 5.07 -14.83 -2.37
N HIS A 152 5.35 -14.45 -3.62
CA HIS A 152 6.69 -14.03 -4.05
C HIS A 152 6.83 -12.50 -3.92
N PRO A 153 7.70 -11.97 -3.03
CA PRO A 153 7.95 -10.54 -2.98
C PRO A 153 8.67 -10.13 -4.26
N SER A 154 8.03 -9.29 -5.07
CA SER A 154 8.61 -8.69 -6.26
C SER A 154 9.73 -7.72 -5.88
N HIS A 155 10.95 -8.25 -5.71
CA HIS A 155 12.18 -7.47 -5.62
C HIS A 155 12.64 -7.11 -7.05
N SER A 156 12.21 -5.96 -7.58
CA SER A 156 12.92 -5.17 -8.62
C SER A 156 12.05 -4.04 -9.17
N GLY A 157 11.92 -2.96 -8.41
CA GLY A 157 11.49 -1.67 -8.93
C GLY A 157 12.71 -0.80 -9.21
N LEU A 158 13.40 -1.04 -10.34
CA LEU A 158 14.29 -0.02 -10.92
C LEU A 158 13.51 0.63 -12.08
N PRO A 159 13.23 1.94 -12.04
CA PRO A 159 12.60 2.61 -13.15
C PRO A 159 13.60 2.72 -14.32
N ASN A 160 13.40 1.90 -15.34
CA ASN A 160 14.01 2.08 -16.66
C ASN A 160 13.41 3.35 -17.30
N TYR A 161 14.06 4.49 -17.11
CA TYR A 161 13.91 5.66 -17.98
C TYR A 161 15.27 6.01 -18.58
N ILE A 162 15.69 5.26 -19.59
CA ILE A 162 16.76 5.67 -20.51
C ILE A 162 16.35 5.27 -21.94
N CYS A 163 16.20 6.31 -22.77
CA CYS A 163 16.30 6.34 -24.24
C CYS A 163 15.24 5.62 -25.09
N GLN A 164 14.13 6.32 -25.36
CA GLN A 164 13.53 6.37 -26.70
C GLN A 164 13.51 7.83 -27.16
N LEU A 165 14.63 8.23 -27.77
CA LEU A 165 14.73 9.37 -28.68
C LEU A 165 15.44 8.84 -29.93
N PHE A 166 14.64 8.22 -30.78
CA PHE A 166 14.81 8.09 -32.23
C PHE A 166 13.41 7.95 -32.82
#